data_AF-F7X3Q2-F1
#
_entry.id   AF-F7X3Q2-F1
#
_cell.length_a   1.000
_cell.length_b   1.000
_cell.length_c   1.000
_cell.angle_alpha   90.00
_cell.angle_beta   90.00
_cell.angle_gamma   90.00
#
_symmetry.space_group_name_H-M   'P 1'
#
loop_
_entity.id
_entity.type
_entity.pdbx_description
1 polymer ?
#
loop_
_entity_poly.entity_id
_entity_poly.type
_entity_poly.pdbx_seq_one_letter_code
_entity_poly.pdbx_strand_id
1 'polypeptide(L)'
;MAALSFSAAVAQWADKVEGAVEAIFKEATHEVVEEMQKPVGQGGRMRVDTGFLRASLLASSTSMPAINASANPVAGGTYAADFGQIEAVIAGADIGDTLYFGYTASYAGHREYGANGQPADGFVRLAAQNWPLIVERKASDLKARLGL
;
A
#
# COMPACT_ATOMS: atom_id res chain seq x y z
N MET A 1 -35.82 -3.21 -8.64
CA MET A 1 -34.75 -2.18 -8.59
C MET A 1 -33.42 -2.91 -8.49
N ALA A 2 -32.48 -2.66 -9.40
CA ALA A 2 -31.15 -3.25 -9.29
C ALA A 2 -30.43 -2.59 -8.09
N ALA A 3 -29.93 -3.40 -7.16
CA ALA A 3 -29.04 -2.89 -6.12
C ALA A 3 -27.76 -2.38 -6.80
N LEU A 4 -27.37 -1.14 -6.49
CA LEU A 4 -26.08 -0.61 -6.91
C LEU A 4 -24.97 -1.55 -6.40
N SER A 5 -23.91 -1.73 -7.18
CA SER A 5 -22.70 -2.32 -6.59
C SER A 5 -22.27 -1.43 -5.41
N PHE A 6 -21.68 -2.04 -4.39
CA PHE A 6 -21.23 -1.28 -3.22
C PHE A 6 -20.30 -0.12 -3.60
N SER A 7 -19.40 -0.35 -4.56
CA SER A 7 -18.54 0.68 -5.17
C SER A 7 -19.33 1.85 -5.77
N ALA A 8 -20.46 1.57 -6.43
CA ALA A 8 -21.32 2.61 -7.01
C ALA A 8 -22.10 3.38 -5.93
N ALA A 9 -22.44 2.74 -4.80
CA ALA A 9 -23.07 3.42 -3.67
C ALA A 9 -22.09 4.34 -2.91
N VAL A 10 -20.81 3.95 -2.79
CA VAL A 10 -19.76 4.82 -2.25
C VAL A 10 -19.48 6.00 -3.17
N ALA A 11 -19.31 5.76 -4.47
CA ALA A 11 -19.08 6.81 -5.46
C ALA A 11 -20.23 7.84 -5.48
N GLN A 12 -21.48 7.38 -5.57
CA GLN A 12 -22.64 8.27 -5.66
C GLN A 12 -22.89 9.13 -4.40
N TRP A 13 -22.36 8.71 -3.24
CA TRP A 13 -22.34 9.54 -2.03
C TRP A 13 -21.14 10.48 -2.01
N ALA A 14 -19.95 9.97 -2.29
CA ALA A 14 -18.71 10.74 -2.25
C ALA A 14 -18.74 11.90 -3.27
N ASP A 15 -19.44 11.73 -4.40
CA ASP A 15 -19.68 12.79 -5.39
C ASP A 15 -20.48 13.99 -4.83
N LYS A 16 -21.18 13.82 -3.71
CA LYS A 16 -22.00 14.88 -3.07
C LYS A 16 -21.26 15.66 -2.00
N VAL A 17 -20.08 15.19 -1.58
CA VAL A 17 -19.24 15.83 -0.56
C VAL A 17 -17.94 16.23 -1.22
N GLU A 18 -17.73 17.55 -1.35
CA GLU A 18 -16.50 18.08 -1.94
C GLU A 18 -15.26 17.51 -1.23
N GLY A 19 -14.33 16.93 -2.01
CA GLY A 19 -13.11 16.30 -1.51
C GLY A 19 -13.26 14.90 -0.92
N ALA A 20 -14.47 14.33 -0.79
CA ALA A 20 -14.63 13.00 -0.18
C ALA A 20 -14.03 11.87 -1.02
N VAL A 21 -14.19 11.91 -2.34
CA VAL A 21 -13.59 10.91 -3.24
C VAL A 21 -12.06 10.94 -3.12
N GLU A 22 -11.49 12.14 -3.06
CA GLU A 22 -10.04 12.34 -2.96
C GLU A 22 -9.50 11.87 -1.61
N ALA A 23 -10.18 12.21 -0.52
CA ALA A 23 -9.83 11.76 0.82
C ALA A 23 -9.85 10.22 0.90
N ILE A 24 -10.92 9.57 0.40
CA ILE A 24 -11.02 8.11 0.37
C ILE A 24 -9.89 7.51 -0.47
N PHE A 25 -9.60 8.07 -1.65
CA PHE A 25 -8.52 7.60 -2.51
C PHE A 25 -7.15 7.66 -1.81
N LYS A 26 -6.82 8.80 -1.19
CA LYS A 26 -5.54 9.00 -0.50
C LYS A 26 -5.44 8.09 0.73
N GLU A 27 -6.46 8.08 1.59
CA GLU A 27 -6.48 7.23 2.79
C GLU A 27 -6.46 5.73 2.45
N ALA A 28 -7.15 5.31 1.39
CA ALA A 28 -7.13 3.93 0.92
C ALA A 28 -5.73 3.54 0.40
N THR A 29 -5.09 4.44 -0.35
CA THR A 29 -3.72 4.23 -0.83
C THR A 29 -2.73 4.10 0.34
N HIS A 30 -2.86 4.94 1.36
CA HIS A 30 -2.07 4.81 2.59
C HIS A 30 -2.29 3.44 3.24
N GLU A 31 -3.53 2.99 3.42
CA GLU A 31 -3.82 1.72 4.06
C GLU A 31 -3.30 0.51 3.27
N VAL A 32 -3.28 0.55 1.93
CA VAL A 32 -2.60 -0.49 1.13
C VAL A 32 -1.11 -0.54 1.46
N VAL A 33 -0.44 0.61 1.51
CA VAL A 33 0.99 0.67 1.88
C VAL A 33 1.22 0.15 3.29
N GLU A 34 0.35 0.50 4.25
CA GLU A 34 0.41 -0.02 5.60
C GLU A 34 0.27 -1.55 5.64
N GLU A 35 -0.68 -2.12 4.91
CA GLU A 35 -0.86 -3.57 4.81
C GLU A 35 0.37 -4.26 4.18
N MET A 36 0.96 -3.66 3.13
CA MET A 36 2.21 -4.14 2.52
C MET A 36 3.36 -4.17 3.52
N GLN A 37 3.42 -3.19 4.41
CA GLN A 37 4.54 -2.94 5.31
C GLN A 37 4.34 -3.53 6.70
N LYS A 38 3.17 -4.15 6.96
CA LYS A 38 2.79 -4.69 8.27
C LYS A 38 3.64 -5.92 8.63
N PRO A 39 4.42 -5.86 9.73
CA PRO A 39 5.27 -6.98 10.12
C PRO A 39 4.50 -8.25 10.46
N VAL A 40 5.10 -9.42 10.22
CA VAL A 40 4.51 -10.72 10.62
C VAL A 40 4.15 -10.76 12.10
N GLY A 41 5.03 -10.23 12.98
CA GLY A 41 4.77 -10.16 14.42
C GLY A 41 3.58 -9.29 14.83
N GLN A 42 3.01 -8.52 13.89
CA GLN A 42 1.82 -7.69 14.09
C GLN A 42 0.61 -8.24 13.31
N GLY A 43 0.70 -9.49 12.81
CA GLY A 43 -0.34 -10.12 12.00
C GLY A 43 -0.32 -9.74 10.52
N GLY A 44 0.77 -9.13 10.05
CA GLY A 44 0.99 -8.85 8.63
C GLY A 44 1.81 -9.94 7.93
N ARG A 45 2.45 -9.57 6.81
CA ARG A 45 3.24 -10.49 5.96
C ARG A 45 4.67 -10.04 5.72
N MET A 46 5.01 -8.81 6.13
CA MET A 46 6.36 -8.28 5.98
C MET A 46 7.31 -8.95 6.99
N ARG A 47 8.27 -9.74 6.50
CA ARG A 47 9.35 -10.24 7.36
C ARG A 47 10.33 -9.11 7.67
N VAL A 48 10.66 -8.96 8.94
CA VAL A 48 11.60 -7.93 9.41
C VAL A 48 12.72 -8.63 10.16
N ASP A 49 13.91 -8.62 9.58
CA ASP A 49 15.16 -9.04 10.21
C ASP A 49 16.01 -7.79 10.50
N THR A 50 16.76 -7.32 9.50
CA THR A 50 17.49 -6.04 9.56
C THR A 50 16.62 -4.81 9.30
N GLY A 51 15.40 -5.00 8.80
CA GLY A 51 14.51 -3.93 8.30
C GLY A 51 14.78 -3.49 6.85
N PHE A 52 15.85 -3.99 6.21
CA PHE A 52 16.26 -3.54 4.87
C PHE A 52 15.18 -3.69 3.79
N LEU A 53 14.51 -4.84 3.73
CA LEU A 53 13.42 -5.06 2.79
C LEU A 53 12.32 -4.01 2.96
N ARG A 54 11.85 -3.82 4.20
CA ARG A 54 10.79 -2.86 4.54
C ARG A 54 11.19 -1.42 4.20
N ALA A 55 12.45 -1.06 4.47
CA ALA A 55 13.01 0.25 4.16
C ALA A 55 13.27 0.48 2.67
N SER A 56 13.26 -0.57 1.83
CA SER A 56 13.53 -0.47 0.40
C SER A 56 12.31 -0.09 -0.46
N LEU A 57 11.14 0.08 0.15
CA LEU A 57 9.93 0.52 -0.53
C LEU A 57 10.06 1.99 -0.93
N LEU A 58 9.81 2.27 -2.21
CA LEU A 58 9.74 3.62 -2.75
C LEU A 58 8.40 3.82 -3.45
N ALA A 59 7.96 5.08 -3.50
CA ALA A 59 6.81 5.50 -4.28
C ALA A 59 7.23 6.36 -5.49
N SER A 60 6.43 6.34 -6.56
CA SER A 60 6.63 7.19 -7.74
C SER A 60 5.31 7.39 -8.47
N SER A 61 5.09 8.57 -9.03
CA SER A 61 3.97 8.86 -9.95
C SER A 61 4.36 8.73 -11.43
N THR A 62 5.63 8.45 -11.73
CA THR A 62 6.14 8.42 -13.11
C THR A 62 6.47 7.02 -13.60
N SER A 63 7.06 6.19 -12.75
CA SER A 63 7.52 4.85 -13.15
C SER A 63 7.73 3.93 -11.95
N MET A 64 7.54 2.63 -12.15
CA MET A 64 7.76 1.62 -11.11
C MET A 64 9.21 1.61 -10.58
N PRO A 65 9.42 1.83 -9.27
CA PRO A 65 10.71 1.58 -8.64
C PRO A 65 11.09 0.10 -8.79
N ALA A 66 12.22 -0.16 -9.44
CA ALA A 66 12.66 -1.51 -9.78
C ALA A 66 13.60 -2.10 -8.74
N ILE A 67 13.60 -3.44 -8.65
CA ILE A 67 14.58 -4.19 -7.88
C ILE A 67 15.99 -3.89 -8.39
N ASN A 68 16.90 -3.56 -7.47
CA ASN A 68 18.32 -3.45 -7.74
C ASN A 68 19.03 -4.72 -7.25
N ALA A 69 19.59 -5.50 -8.18
CA ALA A 69 20.28 -6.75 -7.87
C ALA A 69 21.48 -6.58 -6.90
N SER A 70 22.07 -5.38 -6.85
CA SER A 70 23.18 -5.07 -5.94
C SER A 70 22.71 -4.58 -4.56
N ALA A 71 21.43 -4.24 -4.39
CA ALA A 71 20.90 -3.71 -3.14
C ALA A 71 20.69 -4.84 -2.12
N ASN A 72 21.69 -5.02 -1.26
CA ASN A 72 21.69 -5.99 -0.17
C ASN A 72 22.02 -5.28 1.16
N PRO A 73 21.51 -5.78 2.30
CA PRO A 73 21.92 -5.25 3.59
C PRO A 73 23.40 -5.54 3.84
N VAL A 74 24.08 -4.61 4.52
CA VAL A 74 25.42 -4.88 5.05
C VAL A 74 25.32 -5.75 6.31
N ALA A 75 26.33 -6.58 6.56
CA ALA A 75 26.36 -7.43 7.74
C ALA A 75 26.29 -6.58 9.02
N GLY A 76 25.35 -6.91 9.91
CA GLY A 76 25.08 -6.14 11.14
C GLY A 76 24.34 -4.81 10.93
N GLY A 77 23.96 -4.48 9.70
CA GLY A 77 23.20 -3.27 9.39
C GLY A 77 21.77 -3.33 9.93
N THR A 78 21.25 -2.19 10.39
CA THR A 78 19.85 -2.01 10.79
C THR A 78 19.28 -0.83 10.02
N TYR A 79 18.06 -0.99 9.49
CA TYR A 79 17.44 -0.05 8.57
C TYR A 79 16.05 0.32 9.06
N ALA A 80 15.84 1.61 9.32
CA ALA A 80 14.52 2.15 9.61
C ALA A 80 13.77 2.38 8.29
N ALA A 81 12.48 2.03 8.26
CA ALA A 81 11.63 2.42 7.16
C ALA A 81 11.28 3.92 7.29
N ASP A 82 11.42 4.66 6.19
CA ASP A 82 11.00 6.05 6.08
C ASP A 82 9.80 6.12 5.14
N PHE A 83 8.67 6.57 5.66
CA PHE A 83 7.41 6.67 4.93
C PHE A 83 7.16 8.07 4.36
N GLY A 84 7.95 9.08 4.73
CA GLY A 84 7.69 10.47 4.35
C GLY A 84 7.69 10.68 2.83
N GLN A 85 8.58 10.01 2.10
CA GLN A 85 8.60 10.06 0.63
C GLN A 85 7.33 9.46 0.01
N ILE A 86 6.82 8.38 0.61
CA ILE A 86 5.60 7.69 0.15
C ILE A 86 4.38 8.56 0.43
N GLU A 87 4.30 9.12 1.63
CA GLU A 87 3.24 10.04 2.03
C GLU A 87 3.19 11.27 1.13
N ALA A 88 4.34 11.84 0.78
CA ALA A 88 4.42 12.98 -0.13
C ALA A 88 3.88 12.65 -1.54
N VAL A 89 4.19 11.45 -2.06
CA VAL A 89 3.67 11.00 -3.36
C VAL A 89 2.16 10.82 -3.32
N ILE A 90 1.62 10.21 -2.26
CA ILE A 90 0.17 10.03 -2.12
C ILE A 90 -0.54 11.38 -1.93
N ALA A 91 0.02 12.28 -1.12
CA ALA A 91 -0.54 13.59 -0.88
C ALA A 91 -0.61 14.45 -2.15
N GLY A 92 0.40 14.34 -3.02
CA GLY A 92 0.47 15.04 -4.30
C GLY A 92 -0.26 14.37 -5.46
N ALA A 93 -0.92 13.24 -5.23
CA ALA A 93 -1.64 12.50 -6.27
C ALA A 93 -3.05 13.05 -6.51
N ASP A 94 -3.46 13.08 -7.77
CA ASP A 94 -4.82 13.37 -8.20
C ASP A 94 -5.60 12.08 -8.46
N ILE A 95 -6.93 12.16 -8.39
CA ILE A 95 -7.79 11.03 -8.77
C ILE A 95 -7.57 10.73 -10.26
N GLY A 96 -7.23 9.47 -10.55
CA GLY A 96 -6.94 9.00 -11.90
C GLY A 96 -5.45 8.84 -12.19
N ASP A 97 -4.58 9.37 -11.32
CA ASP A 97 -3.15 9.13 -11.40
C ASP A 97 -2.81 7.65 -11.20
N THR A 98 -1.74 7.21 -11.87
CA THR A 98 -1.13 5.91 -11.60
C THR A 98 0.01 6.09 -10.62
N LEU A 99 -0.16 5.53 -9.41
CA LEU A 99 0.88 5.49 -8.40
C LEU A 99 1.59 4.14 -8.40
N TYR A 100 2.91 4.20 -8.33
CA TYR A 100 3.77 3.03 -8.27
C TYR A 100 4.41 2.90 -6.90
N PHE A 101 4.32 1.71 -6.31
CA PHE A 101 4.99 1.36 -5.05
C PHE A 101 5.84 0.13 -5.27
N GLY A 102 7.16 0.29 -5.24
CA GLY A 102 8.11 -0.75 -5.62
C GLY A 102 9.18 -0.96 -4.56
N TYR A 103 9.50 -2.22 -4.28
CA TYR A 103 10.62 -2.59 -3.42
C TYR A 103 11.89 -2.69 -4.24
N THR A 104 12.97 -2.08 -3.76
CA THR A 104 14.26 -2.02 -4.47
C THR A 104 15.27 -3.06 -3.98
N ALA A 105 15.03 -3.73 -2.86
CA ALA A 105 15.92 -4.79 -2.36
C ALA A 105 16.04 -5.96 -3.34
N SER A 106 17.26 -6.46 -3.55
CA SER A 106 17.60 -7.52 -4.52
C SER A 106 16.73 -8.77 -4.39
N TYR A 107 16.32 -9.10 -3.16
CA TYR A 107 15.58 -10.31 -2.81
C TYR A 107 14.08 -10.08 -2.60
N ALA A 108 13.55 -8.87 -2.88
CA ALA A 108 12.14 -8.56 -2.66
C ALA A 108 11.20 -9.50 -3.44
N GLY A 109 11.50 -9.76 -4.72
CA GLY A 109 10.72 -10.69 -5.53
C GLY A 109 10.75 -12.12 -5.00
N HIS A 110 11.91 -12.58 -4.50
CA HIS A 110 12.03 -13.91 -3.88
C HIS A 110 11.19 -14.04 -2.61
N ARG A 111 11.01 -12.96 -1.84
CA ARG A 111 10.12 -12.94 -0.67
C ARG A 111 8.67 -12.93 -1.08
N GLU A 112 8.31 -12.07 -2.04
CA GLU A 112 6.93 -11.93 -2.49
C GLU A 112 6.39 -13.22 -3.12
N TYR A 113 7.18 -13.90 -3.95
CA TYR A 113 6.75 -15.07 -4.73
C TYR A 113 7.25 -16.41 -4.19
N GLY A 114 8.14 -16.41 -3.21
CA GLY A 114 8.81 -17.62 -2.73
C GLY A 114 9.98 -18.01 -3.63
N ALA A 115 10.99 -18.65 -3.04
CA ALA A 115 12.18 -19.10 -3.74
C ALA A 115 12.91 -20.18 -2.92
N ASN A 116 13.67 -21.06 -3.57
CA ASN A 116 14.55 -22.04 -2.92
C ASN A 116 13.82 -22.90 -1.85
N GLY A 117 12.60 -23.35 -2.15
CA GLY A 117 11.78 -24.15 -1.23
C GLY A 117 11.12 -23.37 -0.09
N GLN A 118 11.35 -22.06 0.00
CA GLN A 118 10.65 -21.19 0.93
C GLN A 118 9.29 -20.74 0.34
N PRO A 119 8.21 -20.77 1.13
CA PRO A 119 6.92 -20.27 0.68
C PRO A 119 6.95 -18.75 0.48
N ALA A 120 6.05 -18.31 -0.40
CA ALA A 120 5.80 -16.91 -0.69
C ALA A 120 5.20 -16.16 0.51
N ASP A 121 5.69 -14.96 0.79
CA ASP A 121 5.10 -14.07 1.80
C ASP A 121 3.84 -13.37 1.27
N GLY A 122 3.81 -12.98 -0.01
CA GLY A 122 2.65 -12.36 -0.65
C GLY A 122 2.24 -11.01 -0.06
N PHE A 123 3.18 -10.23 0.49
CA PHE A 123 2.91 -8.95 1.17
C PHE A 123 2.47 -7.85 0.20
N VAL A 124 2.87 -7.91 -1.07
CA VAL A 124 2.41 -6.96 -2.09
C VAL A 124 1.06 -7.38 -2.66
N ARG A 125 0.99 -8.60 -3.23
CA ARG A 125 -0.20 -9.04 -3.97
C ARG A 125 -1.45 -9.14 -3.09
N LEU A 126 -1.30 -9.52 -1.83
CA LEU A 126 -2.44 -9.68 -0.93
C LEU A 126 -2.93 -8.34 -0.38
N ALA A 127 -2.03 -7.37 -0.14
CA ALA A 127 -2.43 -6.00 0.17
C ALA A 127 -3.16 -5.35 -1.01
N ALA A 128 -2.66 -5.53 -2.23
CA ALA A 128 -3.32 -5.04 -3.44
C ALA A 128 -4.71 -5.67 -3.66
N GLN A 129 -4.86 -6.97 -3.36
CA GLN A 129 -6.18 -7.65 -3.44
C GLN A 129 -7.20 -7.08 -2.46
N ASN A 130 -6.76 -6.49 -1.34
CA ASN A 130 -7.65 -5.89 -0.35
C ASN A 130 -8.16 -4.50 -0.73
N TRP A 131 -7.73 -3.93 -1.86
CA TRP A 131 -8.13 -2.59 -2.30
C TRP A 131 -9.64 -2.30 -2.19
N PRO A 132 -10.56 -3.16 -2.70
CA PRO A 132 -12.00 -2.87 -2.59
C PRO A 132 -12.48 -2.77 -1.14
N LEU A 133 -11.98 -3.65 -0.26
CA LEU A 133 -12.32 -3.69 1.16
C LEU A 133 -11.75 -2.47 1.92
N ILE A 134 -10.56 -2.02 1.54
CA ILE A 134 -9.91 -0.84 2.10
C ILE A 134 -10.71 0.42 1.71
N VAL A 135 -11.07 0.57 0.44
CA VAL A 135 -11.90 1.70 -0.03
C VAL A 135 -13.24 1.74 0.69
N GLU A 136 -13.89 0.58 0.87
CA GLU A 136 -15.11 0.44 1.65
C GLU A 136 -14.95 0.94 3.09
N ARG A 137 -13.90 0.47 3.77
CA ARG A 137 -13.58 0.84 5.15
C ARG A 137 -13.36 2.34 5.27
N LYS A 138 -12.52 2.94 4.42
CA LYS A 138 -12.24 4.38 4.43
C LYS A 138 -13.45 5.24 4.11
N ALA A 139 -14.32 4.78 3.20
CA ALA A 139 -15.59 5.44 2.93
C ALA A 139 -16.52 5.42 4.17
N SER A 140 -16.60 4.28 4.86
CA SER A 140 -17.37 4.14 6.10
C SER A 140 -16.80 5.02 7.22
N ASP A 141 -15.48 5.02 7.40
CA ASP A 141 -14.78 5.84 8.40
C ASP A 141 -14.97 7.33 8.13
N LEU A 142 -14.93 7.76 6.86
CA LEU A 142 -15.20 9.14 6.49
C LEU A 142 -16.65 9.55 6.77
N LYS A 143 -17.64 8.70 6.42
CA LYS A 143 -19.05 8.95 6.76
C LYS A 143 -19.24 9.13 8.27
N ALA A 144 -18.67 8.22 9.06
CA ALA A 144 -18.75 8.28 10.51
C ALA A 144 -18.12 9.57 11.08
N ARG A 145 -16.95 10.00 10.56
CA ARG A 145 -16.30 11.27 10.94
C ARG A 145 -17.15 12.50 10.61
N LEU A 146 -17.93 12.44 9.54
CA LEU A 146 -18.83 13.52 9.10
C LEU A 146 -20.21 13.47 9.77
N GLY A 147 -20.48 12.47 10.60
CA GLY A 147 -21.78 12.28 11.26
C GLY A 147 -22.91 11.88 10.30
N LEU A 148 -22.57 11.20 9.20
CA LEU A 148 -23.48 10.74 8.14
C LEU A 148 -23.76 9.24 8.20
#